data_AF-A0A850MPW1-F1
#
_entry.id   AF-A0A850MPW1-F1
#
_cell.length_a   1.000
_cell.length_b   1.000
_cell.length_c   1.000
_cell.angle_alpha   90.00
_cell.angle_beta   90.00
_cell.angle_gamma   90.00
#
_symmetry.space_group_name_H-M   'P 1'
#
loop_
_entity.id
_entity.type
_entity.pdbx_description
1 polymer ?
#
loop_
_entity_poly.entity_id
_entity_poly.type
_entity_poly.pdbx_seq_one_letter_code
_entity_poly.pdbx_strand_id
1 'polypeptide(L)' 'MINLNGTWKAKPDNEDIGEEEGYYEIDFDDSDWIPIKVPGHWQEEGFPDHQGILWYRYKFD' A
#
# COMPACT_ATOMS: atom_id res chain seq x y z
N MET A 1 21.83 8.38 4.33
CA MET A 1 20.49 8.70 3.78
C MET A 1 19.95 7.39 3.23
N ILE A 2 18.80 6.95 3.72
CA ILE A 2 18.18 5.70 3.27
C ILE A 2 17.32 6.02 2.04
N ASN A 3 17.44 5.20 1.00
CA ASN A 3 16.58 5.26 -0.18
C ASN A 3 15.45 4.24 0.00
N LEU A 4 14.21 4.70 -0.11
CA LEU A 4 13.01 3.86 0.03
C LEU A 4 12.35 3.53 -1.31
N ASN A 5 12.98 3.86 -2.43
CA ASN A 5 12.51 3.44 -3.75
C ASN A 5 12.61 1.91 -3.86
N GLY A 6 11.59 1.29 -4.44
CA GLY A 6 11.55 -0.15 -4.61
C GLY A 6 10.13 -0.70 -4.63
N THR A 7 9.98 -1.96 -4.27
CA THR A 7 8.69 -2.64 -4.18
C THR A 7 8.13 -2.52 -2.77
N TRP A 8 6.97 -1.87 -2.68
CA TRP A 8 6.16 -1.75 -1.48
C TRP A 8 4.97 -2.70 -1.58
N LYS A 9 4.19 -2.81 -0.50
CA LYS A 9 2.88 -3.44 -0.51
C LYS A 9 1.80 -2.38 -0.60
N ALA A 10 0.70 -2.68 -1.29
CA ALA A 10 -0.46 -1.82 -1.39
C ALA A 10 -1.78 -2.57 -1.27
N LYS A 11 -2.80 -1.90 -0.71
CA LYS A 11 -4.16 -2.42 -0.57
C LYS A 11 -5.19 -1.32 -0.84
N PRO A 12 -6.06 -1.49 -1.84
CA PRO A 12 -7.20 -0.61 -2.07
C PRO A 12 -8.15 -0.64 -0.88
N ASP A 13 -8.61 0.53 -0.45
CA ASP A 13 -9.60 0.66 0.61
C ASP A 13 -10.94 1.07 -0.01
N ASN A 14 -11.59 0.09 -0.63
CA ASN A 14 -12.85 0.31 -1.34
C ASN A 14 -14.01 0.62 -0.40
N GLU A 15 -13.90 0.23 0.87
CA GLU A 15 -14.96 0.32 1.88
C GLU A 15 -14.68 1.41 2.93
N ASP A 16 -13.53 2.10 2.84
CA ASP A 16 -13.09 3.14 3.79
C ASP A 16 -13.01 2.62 5.24
N ILE A 17 -12.47 1.40 5.40
CA ILE A 17 -12.37 0.69 6.69
C ILE A 17 -10.93 0.54 7.18
N GLY A 18 -9.93 0.95 6.39
CA GLY A 18 -8.53 0.70 6.71
C GLY A 18 -8.07 1.37 8.01
N GLU A 19 -8.65 2.50 8.38
CA GLU A 19 -8.40 3.13 9.69
C GLU A 19 -9.02 2.34 10.85
N GLU A 20 -10.27 1.87 10.69
CA GLU A 20 -10.99 1.07 11.70
C GLU A 20 -10.32 -0.29 11.93
N GLU A 21 -9.91 -0.95 10.85
CA GLU A 21 -9.20 -2.23 10.85
C GLU A 21 -7.72 -2.12 11.22
N GLY A 22 -7.20 -0.89 11.39
CA GLY A 22 -5.83 -0.65 11.84
C GLY A 22 -4.76 -1.02 10.81
N TYR A 23 -4.97 -0.73 9.53
CA TYR A 23 -4.00 -1.01 8.45
C TYR A 23 -2.64 -0.31 8.65
N TYR A 24 -2.58 0.71 9.51
CA TYR A 24 -1.36 1.40 9.89
C TYR A 24 -0.59 0.74 11.05
N GLU A 25 -1.20 -0.22 11.76
CA GLU A 25 -0.58 -0.86 12.91
C GLU A 25 0.70 -1.61 12.50
N ILE A 26 1.72 -1.51 13.36
CA ILE A 26 3.05 -2.09 13.08
C ILE A 26 2.99 -3.61 12.94
N ASP A 27 2.06 -4.23 13.68
CA ASP A 27 1.86 -5.67 13.75
C ASP A 27 0.81 -6.19 12.75
N PHE A 28 0.18 -5.29 11.97
CA PHE A 28 -0.85 -5.67 11.02
C PHE A 28 -0.32 -6.67 9.97
N ASP A 29 -1.05 -7.76 9.77
CA ASP A 29 -0.73 -8.77 8.77
C ASP A 29 -1.08 -8.27 7.36
N ASP A 30 -0.05 -7.86 6.63
CA ASP A 30 -0.15 -7.38 5.26
C ASP A 30 0.20 -8.47 4.23
N SER A 31 0.09 -9.75 4.60
CA SER A 31 0.44 -10.87 3.70
C SER A 31 -0.44 -10.97 2.45
N ASP A 32 -1.67 -10.46 2.49
CA ASP A 32 -2.61 -10.41 1.36
C ASP A 32 -2.47 -9.15 0.48
N TRP A 33 -1.62 -8.19 0.87
CA TRP A 33 -1.42 -6.95 0.12
C TRP A 33 -0.59 -7.22 -1.13
N ILE A 34 -0.85 -6.47 -2.19
CA ILE A 34 -0.21 -6.70 -3.48
C ILE A 34 1.06 -5.85 -3.63
N PRO A 35 2.10 -6.34 -4.33
CA PRO A 35 3.31 -5.56 -4.56
C PRO A 35 3.02 -4.37 -5.50
N ILE A 36 3.63 -3.22 -5.22
CA ILE A 36 3.58 -2.01 -6.07
C ILE A 36 4.95 -1.33 -6.13
N LYS A 37 5.28 -0.72 -7.26
CA LYS A 37 6.53 0.03 -7.43
C LYS A 37 6.39 1.47 -6.90
N VAL A 38 7.40 1.92 -6.16
CA VAL A 38 7.54 3.30 -5.67
C VAL A 38 8.92 3.86 -6.06
N PRO A 39 9.00 5.09 -6.63
CA PRO A 39 7.87 5.93 -7.05
C PRO A 39 7.20 5.38 -8.32
N GLY A 40 5.94 5.75 -8.51
CA GLY A 40 5.13 5.39 -9.67
C GLY A 40 3.68 5.86 -9.48
N HIS A 41 2.94 6.04 -10.57
CA HIS A 41 1.50 6.29 -10.51
C HIS A 41 0.79 4.94 -10.35
N TRP A 42 0.02 4.78 -9.26
CA TRP A 42 -0.58 3.48 -8.94
C TRP A 42 -1.56 2.97 -10.01
N GLN A 43 -2.19 3.87 -10.77
CA GLN A 43 -3.06 3.49 -11.88
C GLN A 43 -2.29 2.74 -12.98
N GLU A 44 -1.00 3.03 -13.15
CA GLU A 44 -0.13 2.36 -14.12
C GLU A 44 0.49 1.07 -13.56
N GLU A 45 0.36 0.83 -12.25
CA GLU A 45 1.02 -0.26 -11.50
C GLU A 45 0.00 -1.28 -10.97
N GLY A 46 -1.10 -1.48 -11.70
CA GLY A 46 -2.08 -2.55 -11.41
C GLY A 46 -3.42 -2.08 -10.85
N PHE A 47 -3.63 -0.77 -10.66
CA PHE A 47 -4.89 -0.20 -10.16
C PHE A 47 -5.55 0.81 -11.14
N PRO A 48 -5.74 0.47 -12.42
CA PRO A 48 -6.09 1.43 -13.48
C PRO A 48 -7.42 2.15 -13.23
N ASP A 49 -8.41 1.44 -12.71
CA ASP A 49 -9.77 1.95 -12.48
C ASP A 49 -10.06 2.26 -11.00
N HIS A 50 -9.05 2.11 -10.12
CA HIS A 50 -9.24 2.35 -8.70
C HIS A 50 -9.43 3.84 -8.43
N GLN A 51 -10.51 4.16 -7.73
CA GLN A 51 -10.80 5.51 -7.25
C GLN A 51 -10.95 5.46 -5.73
N GLY A 52 -10.24 6.34 -5.04
CA GLY A 52 -10.27 6.43 -3.59
C GLY A 52 -8.92 6.13 -2.96
N ILE A 53 -8.95 5.58 -1.75
CA ILE A 53 -7.77 5.42 -0.90
C ILE A 53 -7.02 4.16 -1.31
N LEU A 54 -5.69 4.28 -1.34
CA LEU A 54 -4.77 3.17 -1.54
C LEU A 54 -3.72 3.25 -0.42
N TRP A 55 -3.69 2.23 0.43
CA TRP A 55 -2.71 2.15 1.50
C TRP A 55 -1.38 1.62 0.98
N TYR A 56 -0.29 2.05 1.61
CA TYR A 56 1.07 1.62 1.30
C TYR A 56 1.79 1.15 2.55
N ARG A 57 2.48 0.00 2.48
CA ARG A 57 3.29 -0.54 3.57
C ARG A 57 4.67 -0.96 3.08
N TYR A 58 5.70 -0.60 3.82
CA TYR A 58 7.09 -0.99 3.57
C TYR A 58 7.85 -1.11 4.89
N LYS A 59 8.57 -2.22 5.05
CA LYS A 59 9.45 -2.45 6.20
C LYS A 59 10.88 -2.12 5.79
N PHE A 60 11.57 -1.32 6.59
CA PHE A 60 12.95 -0.91 6.38
C PHE A 60 13.72 -0.95 7.71
N ASP A 61 15.04 -1.14 7.64
CA ASP A 61 15.96 -1.12 8.78
C ASP A 61 16.53 0.29 9.04
#